data_AF-A0A531KR27-F1
#
_entry.id   AF-A0A531KR27-F1
#
_cell.length_a   1.000
_cell.length_b   1.000
_cell.length_c   1.000
_cell.angle_alpha   90.00
_cell.angle_beta   90.00
_cell.angle_gamma   90.00
#
_symmetry.space_group_name_H-M   'P 1'
#
loop_
_entity.id
_entity.type
_entity.pdbx_description
1 polymer ?
#
loop_
_entity_poly.entity_id
_entity_poly.type
_entity_poly.pdbx_seq_one_letter_code
_entity_poly.pdbx_strand_id
1 'polypeptide(L)'
;LPFIGAEEFTRFLLICLVFCAYPLVVQNGENIVMGEFKAAMPARLRGIVNWSISIGAIAATGFLAYVTATNISRNLANATPTLGIPFWIFLGATLFGFAGAALVHLLHLRKPPQADTNIAV
;
A
#
# COMPACT_ATOMS: atom_id res chain seq x y z
N LEU A 1 -25.78 -24.27 11.55
CA LEU A 1 -24.67 -24.81 10.74
C LEU A 1 -23.76 -23.62 10.39
N PRO A 2 -22.49 -23.57 10.81
CA PRO A 2 -21.59 -22.53 10.31
C PRO A 2 -21.47 -22.70 8.79
N PHE A 3 -21.63 -21.61 8.04
CA PHE A 3 -21.49 -21.63 6.58
C PHE A 3 -20.03 -21.97 6.24
N ILE A 4 -19.80 -23.17 5.69
CA ILE A 4 -18.47 -23.60 5.22
C ILE A 4 -17.93 -22.56 4.23
N GLY A 5 -16.73 -22.06 4.48
CA GLY A 5 -16.06 -21.06 3.64
C GLY A 5 -16.45 -19.59 3.88
N ALA A 6 -17.43 -19.29 4.75
CA ALA A 6 -17.79 -17.89 5.05
C ALA A 6 -16.66 -17.12 5.74
N GLU A 7 -15.89 -17.77 6.60
CA GLU A 7 -14.71 -17.17 7.23
C GLU A 7 -13.63 -16.82 6.19
N GLU A 8 -13.33 -17.75 5.27
CA GLU A 8 -12.35 -17.55 4.21
C GLU A 8 -12.78 -16.45 3.24
N PHE A 9 -14.05 -16.42 2.87
CA PHE A 9 -14.62 -15.38 2.03
C PHE A 9 -14.55 -14.00 2.70
N THR A 10 -14.86 -13.92 3.99
CA THR A 10 -14.80 -12.65 4.75
C THR A 10 -13.36 -12.11 4.79
N ARG A 11 -12.36 -12.98 5.02
CA ARG A 11 -10.95 -12.58 4.97
C ARG A 11 -10.55 -12.08 3.59
N PHE A 12 -10.98 -12.77 2.53
CA PHE A 12 -10.73 -12.32 1.17
C PHE A 12 -11.32 -10.93 0.90
N LEU A 13 -12.58 -10.68 1.31
CA LEU A 13 -13.20 -9.37 1.15
C LEU A 13 -12.47 -8.27 1.92
N LEU A 14 -11.98 -8.56 3.13
CA LEU A 14 -11.15 -7.62 3.91
C LEU A 14 -9.83 -7.30 3.19
N ILE A 15 -9.17 -8.32 2.62
CA ILE A 15 -7.96 -8.12 1.81
C ILE A 15 -8.29 -7.21 0.62
N CYS A 16 -9.35 -7.50 -0.14
CA CYS A 16 -9.78 -6.66 -1.25
C CYS A 16 -10.04 -5.22 -0.80
N LEU A 17 -10.81 -5.03 0.27
CA LEU A 17 -11.15 -3.70 0.79
C LEU A 17 -9.88 -2.91 1.15
N VAL A 18 -8.98 -3.49 1.94
CA VAL A 18 -7.78 -2.82 2.43
C VAL A 18 -6.83 -2.49 1.28
N PHE A 19 -6.53 -3.45 0.41
CA PHE A 19 -5.53 -3.24 -0.64
C PHE A 19 -6.06 -2.42 -1.81
N CYS A 20 -7.36 -2.45 -2.11
CA CYS A 20 -7.94 -1.52 -3.09
C CYS A 20 -7.99 -0.08 -2.54
N ALA A 21 -8.19 0.11 -1.24
CA ALA A 21 -8.18 1.43 -0.62
C ALA A 21 -6.76 2.01 -0.49
N TYR A 22 -5.74 1.17 -0.37
CA TYR A 22 -4.37 1.61 -0.08
C TYR A 22 -3.80 2.66 -1.07
N PRO A 23 -3.87 2.47 -2.41
CA PRO A 23 -3.43 3.50 -3.36
C PRO A 23 -4.17 4.83 -3.23
N LEU A 24 -5.47 4.79 -2.87
CA LEU A 24 -6.29 5.99 -2.69
C LEU A 24 -5.87 6.79 -1.46
N VAL A 25 -5.62 6.10 -0.34
CA VAL A 25 -5.10 6.71 0.90
C VAL A 25 -3.73 7.36 0.64
N VAL A 26 -2.86 6.67 -0.09
CA VAL A 26 -1.55 7.20 -0.49
C VAL A 26 -1.70 8.43 -1.38
N GLN A 27 -2.64 8.42 -2.32
CA GLN A 27 -2.91 9.55 -3.21
C GLN A 27 -3.39 10.80 -2.46
N ASN A 28 -4.26 10.62 -1.47
CA ASN A 28 -4.76 11.72 -0.64
C ASN A 28 -3.75 12.25 0.37
N GLY A 29 -2.59 11.58 0.53
CA GLY A 29 -1.59 11.97 1.51
C GLY A 29 -2.03 11.73 2.95
N GLU A 30 -3.00 10.84 3.17
CA GLU A 30 -3.58 10.51 4.49
C GLU A 30 -2.65 9.63 5.34
N ASN A 31 -1.42 9.37 4.86
CA ASN A 31 -0.39 8.75 5.66
C ASN A 31 -0.07 9.64 6.86
N ILE A 32 -0.07 9.07 8.07
CA ILE A 32 0.23 9.83 9.29
C ILE A 32 1.66 10.35 9.21
N VAL A 33 1.80 11.69 9.15
CA VAL A 33 3.09 12.38 9.11
C VAL A 33 3.31 13.07 10.46
N MET A 34 4.52 12.94 11.01
CA MET A 34 4.93 13.69 12.20
C MET A 34 5.29 15.15 11.81
N GLY A 35 4.26 15.98 11.65
CA GLY A 35 4.39 17.37 11.19
C GLY A 35 5.32 18.22 12.08
N GLU A 36 5.17 18.13 13.40
CA GLU A 36 5.96 18.89 14.39
C GLU A 36 7.47 18.63 14.26
N PHE A 37 7.86 17.37 14.06
CA PHE A 37 9.26 17.01 13.88
C PHE A 37 9.84 17.57 12.58
N LYS A 38 9.04 17.60 11.50
CA LYS A 38 9.43 18.24 10.23
C LYS A 38 9.48 19.76 10.33
N ALA A 39 8.59 20.37 11.10
CA ALA A 39 8.52 21.82 11.31
C ALA A 39 9.70 22.35 12.13
N ALA A 40 10.19 21.55 13.10
CA ALA A 40 11.37 21.88 13.89
C ALA A 40 12.70 21.80 13.12
N MET A 41 12.71 21.30 11.88
CA MET A 41 13.93 21.13 11.06
C MET A 41 14.20 22.32 10.13
N PRO A 42 15.50 22.60 9.82
CA PRO A 42 15.86 23.53 8.76
C PRO A 42 15.36 23.07 7.39
N ALA A 43 15.01 24.00 6.50
CA ALA A 43 14.43 23.72 5.19
C ALA A 43 15.22 22.69 4.35
N ARG A 44 16.56 22.72 4.43
CA ARG A 44 17.44 21.77 3.72
C ARG A 44 17.30 20.34 4.25
N LEU A 45 17.25 20.15 5.57
CA LEU A 45 17.07 18.83 6.20
C LEU A 45 15.67 18.27 5.93
N ARG A 46 14.64 19.10 5.97
CA ARG A 46 13.26 18.70 5.65
C ARG A 46 13.15 18.16 4.21
N GLY A 47 13.83 18.79 3.26
CA GLY A 47 13.92 18.30 1.88
C GLY A 47 14.55 16.91 1.78
N ILE A 48 15.68 16.70 2.46
CA ILE A 48 16.38 15.39 2.47
C ILE A 48 15.50 14.31 3.09
N VAL A 49 14.84 14.60 4.22
CA VAL A 49 13.97 13.66 4.93
C VAL A 49 12.74 13.31 4.08
N ASN A 50 12.09 14.30 3.45
CA ASN A 50 10.95 14.02 2.56
C ASN A 50 11.36 13.15 1.36
N TRP A 51 12.54 13.41 0.81
CA TRP A 51 13.08 12.64 -0.31
C TRP A 51 13.42 11.21 0.10
N SER A 52 14.06 11.02 1.25
CA SER A 52 14.37 9.68 1.78
C SER A 52 13.10 8.89 2.12
N ILE A 53 12.08 9.53 2.71
CA ILE A 53 10.77 8.91 2.96
C ILE A 53 10.13 8.48 1.64
N SER A 54 10.14 9.34 0.62
CA SER A 54 9.52 9.04 -0.67
C SER A 54 10.20 7.86 -1.37
N ILE A 55 11.54 7.82 -1.35
CA ILE A 55 12.32 6.70 -1.88
C ILE A 55 12.06 5.42 -1.09
N GLY A 56 12.08 5.52 0.24
CA GLY A 56 11.79 4.38 1.12
C GLY A 56 10.41 3.80 0.86
N ALA A 57 9.40 4.66 0.68
CA ALA A 57 8.04 4.25 0.37
C ALA A 57 7.95 3.53 -0.98
N ILE A 58 8.60 4.05 -2.04
CA ILE A 58 8.64 3.38 -3.35
C ILE A 58 9.37 2.05 -3.28
N ALA A 59 10.53 2.02 -2.61
CA ALA A 59 11.33 0.82 -2.49
C ALA A 59 10.55 -0.28 -1.74
N ALA A 60 9.92 0.06 -0.62
CA ALA A 60 9.13 -0.89 0.17
C ALA A 60 7.89 -1.39 -0.59
N THR A 61 7.08 -0.49 -1.15
CA THR A 61 5.86 -0.85 -1.89
C THR A 61 6.18 -1.61 -3.18
N GLY A 62 7.20 -1.19 -3.93
CA GLY A 62 7.68 -1.88 -5.11
C GLY A 62 8.26 -3.26 -4.82
N PHE A 63 9.03 -3.40 -3.72
CA PHE A 63 9.54 -4.70 -3.29
C PHE A 63 8.41 -5.65 -2.90
N LEU A 64 7.42 -5.19 -2.14
CA LEU A 64 6.25 -6.01 -1.78
C LEU A 64 5.44 -6.41 -3.01
N ALA A 65 5.24 -5.51 -3.98
CA ALA A 65 4.61 -5.85 -5.25
C ALA A 65 5.40 -6.94 -6.00
N TYR A 66 6.73 -6.83 -6.08
CA TYR A 66 7.60 -7.83 -6.72
C TYR A 66 7.52 -9.19 -6.05
N VAL A 67 7.64 -9.24 -4.72
CA VAL A 67 7.55 -10.49 -3.94
C VAL A 67 6.18 -11.11 -4.14
N THR A 68 5.12 -10.32 -4.12
CA THR A 68 3.74 -10.79 -4.32
C THR A 68 3.55 -11.39 -5.72
N ALA A 69 4.00 -10.71 -6.77
CA ALA A 69 3.93 -11.22 -8.14
C ALA A 69 4.74 -12.53 -8.31
N THR A 70 5.90 -12.61 -7.66
CA THR A 70 6.72 -13.83 -7.66
C THR A 70 6.03 -14.99 -6.93
N ASN A 71 5.33 -14.70 -5.83
CA ASN A 71 4.54 -15.71 -5.11
C ASN A 71 3.35 -16.20 -5.94
N ILE A 72 2.63 -15.30 -6.61
CA ILE A 72 1.52 -15.64 -7.50
C ILE A 72 1.99 -16.55 -8.63
N SER A 73 3.06 -16.17 -9.33
CA SER A 73 3.59 -16.94 -10.47
C SER A 73 4.08 -18.33 -10.06
N ARG A 74 4.64 -18.50 -8.87
CA ARG A 74 5.07 -19.81 -8.35
C ARG A 74 3.94 -20.69 -7.82
N ASN A 75 2.76 -20.11 -7.53
CA ASN A 75 1.63 -20.81 -6.91
C ASN A 75 0.35 -20.72 -7.76
N LEU A 76 0.47 -20.53 -9.08
CA LEU A 76 -0.65 -20.23 -9.96
C LEU A 76 -1.69 -21.36 -10.04
N ALA A 77 -1.23 -22.61 -9.85
CA ALA A 77 -2.06 -23.80 -9.86
C ALA A 77 -2.75 -24.09 -8.51
N ASN A 78 -2.40 -23.35 -7.45
CA ASN A 78 -2.95 -23.57 -6.11
C ASN A 78 -4.25 -22.80 -5.91
N ALA A 79 -5.15 -23.38 -5.11
CA ALA A 79 -6.43 -22.81 -4.75
C ALA A 79 -6.62 -22.89 -3.22
N THR A 80 -7.49 -22.02 -2.69
CA THR A 80 -7.80 -22.05 -1.27
C THR A 80 -8.56 -23.33 -0.88
N PRO A 81 -8.28 -23.93 0.29
CA PRO A 81 -8.71 -25.28 0.61
C PRO A 81 -10.23 -25.42 0.86
N THR A 82 -10.92 -24.35 1.26
CA THR A 82 -12.36 -24.39 1.57
C THR A 82 -13.23 -23.84 0.45
N LEU A 83 -12.89 -22.68 -0.11
CA LEU A 83 -13.68 -21.99 -1.12
C LEU A 83 -13.17 -22.19 -2.56
N GLY A 84 -11.99 -22.79 -2.73
CA GLY A 84 -11.42 -23.07 -4.04
C GLY A 84 -11.01 -21.82 -4.81
N ILE A 85 -10.78 -20.68 -4.14
CA ILE A 85 -10.40 -19.43 -4.81
C ILE A 85 -9.00 -19.62 -5.41
N PRO A 86 -8.79 -19.33 -6.71
CA PRO A 86 -7.47 -19.32 -7.31
C PRO A 86 -6.52 -18.37 -6.57
N PHE A 87 -5.32 -18.84 -6.23
CA PHE A 87 -4.38 -18.07 -5.41
C PHE A 87 -4.00 -16.71 -6.02
N TRP A 88 -3.99 -16.62 -7.36
CA TRP A 88 -3.71 -15.36 -8.07
C TRP A 88 -4.82 -14.31 -7.90
N ILE A 89 -6.07 -14.73 -7.68
CA ILE A 89 -7.18 -13.80 -7.36
C ILE A 89 -7.05 -13.36 -5.91
N PHE A 90 -6.82 -14.32 -5.01
CA PHE A 90 -6.68 -14.05 -3.58
C PHE A 90 -5.55 -13.05 -3.29
N LEU A 91 -4.38 -13.29 -3.87
CA LEU A 91 -3.21 -12.44 -3.69
C LEU A 91 -3.17 -11.27 -4.70
N GLY A 92 -4.00 -11.31 -5.74
CA GLY A 92 -4.08 -10.27 -6.78
C GLY A 92 -4.48 -8.91 -6.23
N ALA A 93 -5.39 -8.86 -5.25
CA ALA A 93 -5.74 -7.63 -4.55
C ALA A 93 -4.52 -6.99 -3.87
N THR A 94 -3.68 -7.80 -3.22
CA THR A 94 -2.46 -7.31 -2.56
C THR A 94 -1.43 -6.78 -3.56
N LEU A 95 -1.27 -7.48 -4.71
CA LEU A 95 -0.43 -7.02 -5.80
C LEU A 95 -0.92 -5.67 -6.33
N PHE A 96 -2.23 -5.54 -6.57
CA PHE A 96 -2.84 -4.30 -7.03
C PHE A 96 -2.61 -3.15 -6.04
N GLY A 97 -2.81 -3.38 -4.74
CA GLY A 97 -2.61 -2.37 -3.72
C GLY A 97 -1.16 -1.87 -3.66
N PHE A 98 -0.18 -2.78 -3.58
CA PHE A 98 1.22 -2.38 -3.51
C PHE A 98 1.75 -1.79 -4.81
N ALA A 99 1.39 -2.36 -5.96
CA ALA A 99 1.80 -1.82 -7.26
C ALA A 99 1.17 -0.44 -7.52
N GLY A 100 -0.11 -0.29 -7.18
CA GLY A 100 -0.83 0.99 -7.25
C GLY A 100 -0.19 2.04 -6.35
N ALA A 101 0.07 1.71 -5.08
CA ALA A 101 0.74 2.62 -4.15
C ALA A 101 2.15 3.00 -4.61
N ALA A 102 2.94 2.06 -5.12
CA ALA A 102 4.27 2.35 -5.68
C ALA A 102 4.18 3.33 -6.86
N LEU A 103 3.19 3.14 -7.74
CA LEU A 103 2.94 4.04 -8.87
C LEU A 103 2.53 5.43 -8.39
N VAL A 104 1.64 5.54 -7.41
CA VAL A 104 1.25 6.83 -6.82
C VAL A 104 2.44 7.53 -6.16
N HIS A 105 3.27 6.81 -5.40
CA HIS A 105 4.49 7.39 -4.81
C HIS A 105 5.48 7.86 -5.89
N LEU A 106 5.63 7.13 -7.00
CA LEU A 106 6.44 7.58 -8.14
C LEU A 106 5.88 8.84 -8.79
N LEU A 107 4.56 8.98 -8.90
CA LEU A 107 3.91 10.18 -9.41
C LEU A 107 4.09 11.37 -8.46
N HIS A 108 4.00 11.14 -7.14
CA HIS A 108 4.23 12.17 -6.12
C HIS A 108 5.67 12.71 -6.11
N LEU A 109 6.67 11.93 -6.55
CA LEU A 109 8.02 12.46 -6.75
C LEU A 109 8.10 13.54 -7.83
N ARG A 110 7.19 13.52 -8.82
CA ARG A 110 7.14 14.53 -9.90
C ARG A 110 6.34 15.78 -9.53
N LYS A 111 5.43 15.68 -8.57
CA LYS A 111 4.60 16.78 -8.05
C LYS A 111 4.45 16.58 -6.55
N PRO A 112 5.35 17.10 -5.70
CA PRO A 112 5.28 16.85 -4.26
C PRO A 112 3.99 17.49 -3.71
N PRO A 113 2.97 16.70 -3.32
CA PRO A 113 1.78 17.22 -2.70
C PRO A 113 1.95 16.99 -1.21
N GLN A 114 2.64 17.91 -0.54
CA GLN A 114 2.63 17.99 0.90
C GLN A 114 2.47 19.46 1.27
N ALA A 115 1.28 19.98 0.99
CA ALA A 115 0.76 21.03 1.85
C ALA A 115 0.61 20.35 3.22
N ASP A 116 1.63 20.49 4.07
CA ASP A 116 1.52 20.13 5.47
C ASP A 116 0.40 21.06 6.00
N THR A 117 -0.83 20.53 6.09
CA THR A 117 -1.94 21.22 6.73
C THR A 117 -1.59 21.27 8.21
N ASN A 118 -0.78 22.25 8.58
CA ASN A 118 -0.60 22.64 9.97
C ASN A 118 -1.97 23.11 10.42
N ILE A 119 -2.65 22.27 11.20
CA ILE A 119 -3.76 22.71 12.03
C ILE A 119 -3.10 23.50 13.16
N ALA A 120 -2.68 24.74 12.84
CA ALA A 120 -2.30 25.70 13.85
C ALA A 120 -3.57 26.05 14.63
N VAL A 121 -3.71 25.43 15.81
CA VAL A 121 -4.61 25.89 16.86
C VAL A 121 -3.83 26.83 17.75
#